data_AF-A0A0D2H372-F1
#
_entry.id   AF-A0A0D2H372-F1
#
_cell.length_a   1.000
_cell.length_b   1.000
_cell.length_c   1.000
_cell.angle_alpha   90.00
_cell.angle_beta   90.00
_cell.angle_gamma   90.00
#
_symmetry.space_group_name_H-M   'P 1'
#
loop_
_entity.id
_entity.type
_entity.pdbx_description
1 polymer ?
#
loop_
_entity_poly.entity_id
_entity_poly.type
_entity_poly.pdbx_seq_one_letter_code
_entity_poly.pdbx_strand_id
1 'polypeptide(L)'
;MKSLNPQLRKKGLQMVLEPTVDPALGPVYTFESIKPGMTNSDVAYRLYYAGEVSKWSASRRKAIDKAAKKIKARQEKEERERERTRATSASASSTSGSSSCSSSSGSGEE
;
A
#
# COMPACT_ATOMS: atom_id res chain seq x y z
N MET A 1 -0.28 12.65 6.33
CA MET A 1 -1.71 12.23 6.32
C MET A 1 -2.54 13.50 6.43
N LYS A 2 -3.58 13.69 5.61
CA LYS A 2 -4.51 14.81 5.83
C LYS A 2 -5.13 14.58 7.20
N SER A 3 -4.99 15.51 8.14
CA SER A 3 -5.59 15.35 9.46
C SER A 3 -7.09 15.12 9.29
N LEU A 4 -7.64 14.12 10.00
CA LEU A 4 -9.09 13.87 10.00
C LEU A 4 -9.82 14.97 10.78
N ASN A 5 -9.13 15.62 11.72
CA ASN A 5 -9.67 16.66 12.60
C ASN A 5 -10.38 17.82 11.89
N PRO A 6 -9.85 18.44 10.81
CA PRO A 6 -10.58 19.46 10.05
C PRO A 6 -11.92 18.99 9.46
N GLN A 7 -12.01 17.73 9.02
CA GLN A 7 -13.27 17.19 8.49
C GLN A 7 -14.26 16.89 9.60
N LEU A 8 -13.78 16.37 10.74
CA LEU A 8 -14.58 16.12 11.94
C LEU A 8 -15.11 17.40 12.56
N ARG A 9 -14.29 18.47 12.63
CA ARG A 9 -14.71 19.78 13.14
C ARG A 9 -15.88 20.35 12.36
N LYS A 10 -15.90 20.20 11.03
CA LYS A 10 -17.05 20.58 10.19
C LYS A 10 -18.33 19.80 10.52
N LYS A 11 -18.22 18.63 11.12
CA LYS A 11 -19.34 17.80 11.58
C LYS A 11 -19.66 18.00 13.07
N GLY A 12 -18.95 18.90 13.75
CA GLY A 12 -19.10 19.15 15.18
C GLY A 12 -18.44 18.09 16.06
N LEU A 13 -17.46 17.35 15.53
CA LEU A 13 -16.73 16.30 16.24
C LEU A 13 -15.25 16.66 16.36
N GLN A 14 -14.60 16.16 17.41
CA GLN A 14 -13.16 16.23 17.60
C GLN A 14 -12.61 14.83 17.88
N MET A 15 -11.50 14.49 17.24
CA MET A 15 -10.74 13.28 17.59
C MET A 15 -9.70 13.66 18.65
N VAL A 16 -9.82 13.06 19.83
CA VAL A 16 -8.91 13.24 20.97
C VAL A 16 -8.07 11.98 21.10
N LEU A 17 -6.77 12.15 21.35
CA LEU A 17 -5.88 11.04 21.68
C LEU A 17 -6.08 10.73 23.15
N GLU A 18 -6.45 9.49 23.47
CA GLU A 18 -6.51 9.05 24.86
C GLU A 18 -5.08 9.02 25.43
N PRO A 19 -4.89 9.44 26.69
CA PRO A 19 -3.57 9.41 27.33
C PRO A 19 -3.07 7.98 27.54
N THR A 20 -3.97 7.00 27.54
CA THR A 20 -3.64 5.58 27.68
C THR A 20 -3.29 4.98 26.32
N VAL A 21 -2.09 4.41 26.22
CA VAL A 21 -1.68 3.61 25.07
C VAL A 21 -2.01 2.16 25.38
N ASP A 22 -2.83 1.52 24.56
CA ASP A 22 -3.04 0.09 24.65
C ASP A 22 -1.80 -0.62 24.08
N PRO A 23 -1.10 -1.48 24.85
CA PRO A 23 0.07 -2.20 24.35
C PRO A 23 -0.22 -3.11 23.15
N ALA A 24 -1.46 -3.57 22.97
CA ALA A 24 -1.85 -4.44 21.85
C ALA A 24 -2.30 -3.67 20.61
N LEU A 25 -3.04 -2.58 20.80
CA LEU A 25 -3.70 -1.83 19.71
C LEU A 25 -2.98 -0.52 19.35
N GLY A 26 -2.07 -0.04 20.21
CA GLY A 26 -1.36 1.23 20.05
C GLY A 26 -2.19 2.43 20.52
N PRO A 27 -2.02 3.62 19.89
CA PRO A 27 -2.69 4.84 20.32
C PRO A 27 -4.21 4.74 20.10
N VAL A 28 -4.98 4.89 21.18
CA VAL A 28 -6.44 4.90 21.15
C VAL A 28 -6.93 6.32 20.95
N TYR A 29 -7.90 6.50 20.06
CA TYR A 29 -8.53 7.79 19.80
C TYR A 29 -10.01 7.72 20.13
N THR A 30 -10.51 8.73 20.84
CA THR A 30 -11.93 8.92 21.13
C THR A 30 -12.49 10.08 20.32
N PHE A 31 -13.80 10.04 20.09
CA PHE A 31 -14.52 11.08 19.37
C PHE A 31 -15.43 11.81 20.32
N GLU A 32 -15.15 13.10 20.54
CA GLU A 32 -15.96 13.97 21.36
C GLU A 32 -16.82 14.89 20.50
N SER A 33 -18.01 15.25 21.00
CA SER A 33 -18.84 16.28 20.38
C SER A 33 -18.38 17.66 20.83
N ILE A 34 -18.11 18.54 19.86
CA ILE A 34 -17.83 19.97 20.12
C ILE A 34 -19.14 20.70 20.42
N LYS A 35 -20.25 20.23 19.81
CA LYS A 35 -21.56 20.85 19.99
C LYS A 35 -22.21 20.32 21.27
N PRO A 36 -22.62 21.20 22.20
CA PRO A 36 -23.35 20.77 23.40
C PRO A 36 -24.70 20.14 23.01
N GLY A 37 -25.09 19.09 23.74
CA GLY A 37 -26.37 18.39 23.54
C GLY A 37 -26.36 17.27 22.50
N MET A 38 -25.22 16.93 21.90
CA MET A 38 -25.10 15.72 21.08
C MET A 38 -24.90 14.49 21.96
N THR A 39 -25.72 13.47 21.75
CA THR A 39 -25.58 12.18 22.44
C THR A 39 -24.52 11.30 21.77
N ASN A 40 -24.02 10.29 22.48
CA ASN A 40 -23.12 9.29 21.89
C ASN A 40 -23.75 8.58 20.68
N SER A 41 -25.08 8.38 20.68
CA SER A 41 -25.82 7.82 19.56
C SER A 41 -25.75 8.73 18.32
N ASP A 42 -25.85 10.05 18.49
CA ASP A 42 -25.73 11.02 17.40
C ASP A 42 -24.31 11.02 16.81
N VAL A 43 -23.29 10.94 17.66
CA VAL A 43 -21.89 10.83 17.26
C VAL A 43 -21.68 9.55 16.44
N ALA A 44 -22.13 8.41 16.96
CA ALA A 44 -22.03 7.12 16.30
C ALA A 44 -22.74 7.14 14.93
N TYR A 45 -23.95 7.69 14.85
CA TYR A 45 -24.71 7.80 13.61
C TYR A 45 -23.98 8.65 12.57
N ARG A 46 -23.43 9.81 12.98
CA ARG A 46 -22.66 10.70 12.08
C ARG A 46 -21.38 10.05 11.59
N LEU A 47 -20.65 9.36 12.46
CA LEU A 47 -19.42 8.66 12.11
C LEU A 47 -19.69 7.51 11.15
N TYR A 48 -20.71 6.70 11.44
CA TYR A 48 -21.14 5.60 10.58
C TYR A 48 -21.49 6.11 9.18
N TYR A 49 -22.35 7.13 9.08
CA TYR A 49 -22.75 7.70 7.80
C TYR A 49 -21.58 8.34 7.05
N ALA A 50 -20.73 9.12 7.73
CA ALA A 50 -19.55 9.73 7.11
C ALA A 50 -18.56 8.67 6.60
N GLY A 51 -18.38 7.59 7.36
CA GLY A 51 -17.55 6.44 7.00
C GLY A 51 -18.09 5.72 5.76
N GLU A 52 -19.38 5.39 5.73
CA GLU A 52 -20.00 4.71 4.60
C GLU A 52 -20.00 5.60 3.33
N VAL A 53 -20.35 6.88 3.43
CA VAL A 53 -20.28 7.80 2.28
C VAL A 53 -18.85 7.88 1.73
N SER A 54 -17.85 7.98 2.61
CA SER A 54 -16.44 8.04 2.20
C SER A 54 -15.97 6.72 1.57
N LYS A 55 -16.41 5.59 2.13
CA LYS A 55 -16.11 4.23 1.65
C LYS A 55 -16.55 4.03 0.21
N TRP A 56 -17.76 4.50 -0.13
CA TRP A 56 -18.35 4.35 -1.45
C TRP A 56 -18.03 5.48 -2.44
N SER A 57 -17.38 6.56 -1.98
CA SER A 57 -17.05 7.71 -2.82
C SER A 57 -16.19 7.33 -4.04
N ALA A 58 -16.50 7.94 -5.19
CA ALA A 58 -15.75 7.70 -6.43
C ALA A 58 -14.25 8.03 -6.29
N SER A 59 -13.93 9.07 -5.50
CA SER A 59 -12.54 9.44 -5.23
C SER A 59 -11.79 8.36 -4.46
N ARG A 60 -12.43 7.71 -3.48
CA ARG A 60 -11.80 6.62 -2.72
C ARG A 60 -11.59 5.40 -3.59
N ARG A 61 -12.57 5.01 -4.42
CA ARG A 61 -12.42 3.89 -5.38
C ARG A 61 -11.24 4.13 -6.33
N LYS A 62 -11.18 5.31 -6.97
CA LYS A 62 -10.04 5.69 -7.83
C LYS A 62 -8.69 5.65 -7.11
N ALA A 63 -8.64 6.06 -5.84
CA ALA A 63 -7.41 6.01 -5.04
C ALA A 63 -7.00 4.56 -4.72
N ILE A 64 -7.96 3.69 -4.39
CA ILE A 64 -7.74 2.27 -4.18
C ILE A 64 -7.23 1.62 -5.47
N ASP A 65 -7.87 1.87 -6.61
CA ASP A 65 -7.46 1.31 -7.90
C ASP A 65 -6.04 1.77 -8.27
N LYS A 66 -5.70 3.03 -8.03
CA LYS A 66 -4.36 3.57 -8.28
C LYS A 66 -3.31 2.92 -7.36
N ALA A 67 -3.65 2.71 -6.08
CA ALA A 67 -2.77 2.03 -5.14
C ALA A 67 -2.60 0.55 -5.51
N ALA A 68 -3.67 -0.16 -5.87
CA ALA A 68 -3.65 -1.54 -6.31
C ALA A 68 -2.79 -1.72 -7.57
N LYS A 69 -2.93 -0.83 -8.56
CA LYS A 69 -2.08 -0.81 -9.77
C LYS A 69 -0.61 -0.59 -9.44
N LYS A 70 -0.29 0.29 -8.48
CA LYS A 70 1.09 0.51 -8.03
C LYS A 70 1.67 -0.71 -7.31
N ILE A 71 0.87 -1.38 -6.47
CA ILE A 71 1.30 -2.60 -5.79
C ILE A 71 1.56 -3.71 -6.81
N LYS A 72 0.63 -3.93 -7.75
CA LYS A 72 0.79 -4.93 -8.82
C LYS A 72 2.02 -4.64 -9.69
N ALA A 73 2.22 -3.39 -10.11
CA ALA A 73 3.40 -3.01 -10.90
C ALA A 73 4.72 -3.19 -10.12
N ARG A 74 4.70 -2.94 -8.81
CA ARG A 74 5.87 -3.20 -7.94
C ARG A 74 6.14 -4.69 -7.80
N GLN A 75 5.11 -5.49 -7.58
CA GLN A 75 5.22 -6.95 -7.48
C GLN A 75 5.71 -7.58 -8.78
N GLU A 76 5.17 -7.18 -9.93
CA GLU A 76 5.60 -7.69 -11.24
C GLU A 76 7.05 -7.29 -11.56
N LYS A 77 7.46 -6.07 -11.20
CA LYS A 77 8.85 -5.64 -11.34
C LYS A 77 9.77 -6.47 -10.44
N GLU A 78 9.39 -6.69 -9.19
CA GLU A 78 10.16 -7.48 -8.23
C GLU A 78 10.23 -8.97 -8.62
N GLU A 79 9.14 -9.52 -9.16
CA GLU A 79 9.10 -10.88 -9.70
C GLU A 79 10.01 -11.01 -10.93
N ARG A 80 9.95 -10.08 -11.89
CA ARG A 80 10.84 -10.06 -13.05
C ARG A 80 12.32 -9.90 -12.65
N GLU A 81 12.61 -9.12 -11.62
CA GLU A 81 13.96 -8.98 -11.08
C GLU A 81 14.44 -10.28 -10.40
N ARG A 82 13.56 -10.97 -9.65
CA ARG A 82 13.85 -12.29 -9.05
C ARG A 82 14.04 -13.38 -10.11
N GLU A 83 13.25 -13.39 -11.18
CA GLU A 83 13.42 -14.34 -12.29
C GLU A 83 14.75 -14.11 -13.02
N ARG A 84 15.12 -12.84 -13.26
CA ARG A 84 16.42 -12.51 -13.85
C ARG A 84 17.58 -12.95 -12.97
N THR A 85 17.56 -12.64 -11.67
CA THR A 85 18.63 -13.06 -10.77
C THR A 85 18.67 -14.57 -10.58
N ARG A 86 17.53 -15.26 -10.64
CA ARG A 86 17.46 -16.73 -10.62
C ARG A 86 18.00 -17.34 -11.91
N ALA A 87 17.69 -16.79 -13.08
CA ALA A 87 18.21 -17.26 -14.36
C ALA A 87 19.73 -17.06 -14.46
N THR A 88 20.24 -15.91 -14.02
CA THR A 88 21.69 -15.64 -13.98
C THR A 88 22.41 -16.51 -12.95
N SER A 89 21.81 -16.75 -11.78
CA SER A 89 22.37 -17.66 -10.77
C SER A 89 22.38 -19.11 -11.25
N ALA A 90 21.32 -19.56 -11.95
CA ALA A 90 21.27 -20.89 -12.54
C ALA A 90 22.31 -21.07 -13.65
N SER A 91 22.51 -20.05 -14.52
CA SER A 91 23.54 -20.09 -15.56
C SER A 91 24.97 -19.97 -15.01
N ALA A 92 25.15 -19.27 -13.89
CA ALA A 92 26.45 -19.18 -13.21
C ALA A 92 26.79 -20.47 -12.45
N SER A 93 25.78 -21.20 -11.94
CA SER A 93 25.98 -22.50 -11.29
C SER A 93 26.31 -23.64 -12.26
N SER A 94 26.12 -23.45 -13.57
CA SER A 94 26.40 -24.48 -14.58
C SER A 94 27.74 -24.30 -15.31
N THR A 95 28.62 -23.38 -14.87
CA THR A 95 29.93 -23.16 -15.54
C THR A 95 31.13 -23.20 -14.59
N SER A 96 31.17 -24.22 -13.71
CA SER A 96 32.45 -24.84 -13.35
C SER A 96 32.78 -25.88 -14.44
N GLY A 97 33.35 -25.41 -15.55
CA GLY A 97 33.60 -26.25 -16.72
C GLY A 97 34.37 -25.48 -17.78
N SER A 98 35.56 -25.01 -17.40
CA SER A 98 36.56 -24.51 -18.33
C SER A 98 37.01 -25.61 -19.29
N SER A 99 36.66 -25.50 -20.56
CA SER A 99 37.47 -26.06 -21.64
C SER A 99 37.39 -25.16 -22.88
N SER A 100 38.53 -24.56 -23.14
CA SER A 100 38.94 -23.94 -24.39
C SER A 100 38.86 -24.95 -25.55
N CYS A 101 38.17 -24.59 -26.63
CA CYS A 101 38.51 -25.09 -27.97
C CYS A 101 38.27 -23.99 -29.01
N SER A 102 39.39 -23.38 -29.39
CA SER A 102 39.62 -22.64 -30.62
C SER A 102 39.60 -23.57 -31.82
N SER A 103 38.88 -23.20 -32.89
CA SER A 103 39.10 -23.57 -34.31
C SER A 103 37.77 -23.40 -35.08
N SER A 104 37.65 -22.90 -36.30
CA SER A 104 38.47 -22.14 -37.25
C SER A 104 37.61 -22.09 -38.54
N SER A 105 37.70 -21.00 -39.28
CA SER A 105 37.45 -20.80 -40.72
C SER A 105 36.44 -21.68 -41.50
N GLY A 106 35.52 -21.00 -42.16
CA GLY A 106 34.80 -21.51 -43.34
C GLY A 106 34.46 -20.35 -44.27
N SER A 107 35.44 -19.95 -45.09
CA SER A 107 35.23 -19.11 -46.27
C SER A 107 34.63 -19.95 -47.40
N GLY A 108 33.79 -19.33 -48.23
CA GLY A 108 33.26 -19.83 -49.49
C GLY A 108 32.28 -18.79 -50.00
N GLU A 109 32.74 -17.73 -50.67
CA GLU A 109 33.10 -17.67 -52.11
C GLU A 109 31.88 -17.82 -53.02
N GLU A 110 31.52 -16.65 -53.58
CA GLU A 110 30.87 -16.34 -54.87
C GLU A 110 29.40 -16.75 -55.12
#